data_AF-A0A2B7XV09-F1
#
_entry.id   AF-A0A2B7XV09-F1
#
_cell.length_a   1.000
_cell.length_b   1.000
_cell.length_c   1.000
_cell.angle_alpha   90.00
_cell.angle_beta   90.00
_cell.angle_gamma   90.00
#
_symmetry.space_group_name_H-M   'P 1'
#
loop_
_entity.id
_entity.type
_entity.pdbx_description
1 polymer ?
#
loop_
_entity_poly.entity_id
_entity_poly.type
_entity_poly.pdbx_seq_one_letter_code
_entity_poly.pdbx_strand_id
1 'polypeptide(L)'
;MCHLSRRHRSCVREVLNLNLDYGVPVGVIGVGGQGSLGIQFTRTLGHPTVTIDNRPEGLQLAGEVPLSLSPQEIVGYNDPYVVSQILNFAGDGGLAAVVVCTDNVEMTGWSLKLLRSKGVCTILGLPTDELRFNASDLVFKESSIIGSIVANPRLVFDMM
;
A
#
# COMPACT_ATOMS: atom_id res chain seq x y z
N MET A 1 3.89 -2.10 29.47
CA MET A 1 3.04 -3.29 29.21
C MET A 1 1.79 -2.83 28.48
N CYS A 2 1.75 -2.93 27.14
CA CYS A 2 0.58 -2.58 26.34
C CYS A 2 0.08 -3.86 25.66
N HIS A 3 -0.96 -4.47 26.22
CA HIS A 3 -1.64 -5.62 25.63
C HIS A 3 -2.66 -5.11 24.60
N LEU A 4 -2.22 -4.82 23.37
CA LEU A 4 -3.15 -4.71 22.24
C LEU A 4 -3.48 -6.10 21.70
N SER A 5 -4.72 -6.52 21.89
CA SER A 5 -5.23 -7.84 21.50
C SER A 5 -5.38 -7.99 19.98
N ARG A 6 -5.20 -9.23 19.50
CA ARG A 6 -5.05 -9.64 18.09
C ARG A 6 -6.32 -9.55 17.20
N ARG A 7 -7.13 -8.48 17.22
CA ARG A 7 -8.53 -8.57 16.71
C ARG A 7 -8.97 -7.85 15.42
N HIS A 8 -8.22 -6.99 14.73
CA HIS A 8 -8.84 -6.14 13.68
C HIS A 8 -8.44 -6.40 12.20
N ARG A 9 -8.34 -7.62 11.68
CA ARG A 9 -7.34 -7.99 10.63
C ARG A 9 -7.87 -8.51 9.25
N SER A 10 -8.31 -7.65 8.31
CA SER A 10 -8.56 -8.08 6.90
C SER A 10 -7.85 -7.34 5.76
N CYS A 11 -7.84 -6.00 5.75
CA CYS A 11 -6.85 -5.19 5.00
C CYS A 11 -5.71 -4.77 5.95
N VAL A 12 -6.11 -4.62 7.22
CA VAL A 12 -5.27 -4.41 8.39
C VAL A 12 -4.30 -5.56 8.63
N ARG A 13 -4.65 -6.82 8.32
CA ARG A 13 -3.76 -7.95 8.62
C ARG A 13 -2.47 -7.84 7.85
N GLU A 14 -2.56 -7.40 6.61
CA GLU A 14 -1.49 -7.40 5.64
C GLU A 14 -0.56 -6.27 5.98
N VAL A 15 -1.07 -5.03 6.07
CA VAL A 15 -0.31 -3.88 6.55
C VAL A 15 0.35 -4.18 7.91
N LEU A 16 -0.33 -4.87 8.82
CA LEU A 16 0.22 -5.30 10.12
C LEU A 16 1.21 -6.48 10.05
N ASN A 17 1.09 -7.38 9.08
CA ASN A 17 1.93 -8.58 8.95
C ASN A 17 3.22 -8.29 8.19
N LEU A 18 3.33 -7.12 7.58
CA LEU A 18 4.57 -6.64 6.97
C LEU A 18 5.73 -6.49 7.96
N ASN A 19 5.46 -6.65 9.27
CA ASN A 19 6.43 -6.55 10.36
C ASN A 19 7.29 -5.28 10.22
N LEU A 20 6.62 -4.18 9.88
CA LEU A 20 7.24 -2.89 9.65
C LEU A 20 7.58 -2.24 10.99
N ASP A 21 8.72 -1.56 11.02
CA ASP A 21 9.03 -0.64 12.10
C ASP A 21 7.99 0.49 12.14
N TYR A 22 7.65 0.95 13.33
CA TYR A 22 6.69 2.03 13.49
C TYR A 22 7.13 3.29 12.75
N GLY A 23 6.20 3.97 12.07
CA GLY A 23 6.45 5.27 11.44
C GLY A 23 7.17 5.21 10.10
N VAL A 24 7.47 4.04 9.55
CA VAL A 24 8.04 3.93 8.19
C VAL A 24 7.00 4.25 7.11
N PRO A 25 7.39 4.83 5.97
CA PRO A 25 6.47 5.24 4.92
C PRO A 25 5.92 4.04 4.13
N VAL A 26 4.62 4.10 3.82
CA VAL A 26 3.88 3.06 3.09
C VAL A 26 3.13 3.68 1.91
N GLY A 27 3.11 3.00 0.77
CA GLY A 27 2.31 3.38 -0.38
C GLY A 27 1.01 2.57 -0.48
N VAL A 28 -0.08 3.22 -0.87
CA VAL A 28 -1.33 2.55 -1.25
C VAL A 28 -1.63 2.86 -2.71
N ILE A 29 -1.71 1.82 -3.54
CA ILE A 29 -1.94 1.96 -4.99
C ILE A 29 -3.35 1.50 -5.34
N GLY A 30 -4.12 2.36 -6.00
CA GLY A 30 -5.50 2.11 -6.40
C GLY A 30 -6.48 2.46 -5.29
N VAL A 31 -7.26 3.50 -5.51
CA VAL A 31 -8.22 4.06 -4.57
C VAL A 31 -9.63 3.71 -5.03
N GLY A 32 -10.15 2.64 -4.45
CA GLY A 32 -11.52 2.19 -4.56
C GLY A 32 -11.98 1.67 -3.20
N GLY A 33 -12.82 0.63 -3.17
CA GLY A 33 -13.32 0.07 -1.91
C GLY A 33 -12.21 -0.43 -0.96
N GLN A 34 -11.21 -1.16 -1.48
CA GLN A 34 -10.10 -1.66 -0.66
C GLN A 34 -9.03 -0.60 -0.40
N GLY A 35 -8.75 0.25 -1.40
CA GLY A 35 -7.75 1.30 -1.30
C GLY A 35 -8.06 2.34 -0.22
N SER A 36 -9.31 2.83 -0.17
CA SER A 36 -9.72 3.83 0.83
C SER A 36 -9.61 3.30 2.27
N LEU A 37 -9.89 2.01 2.47
CA LEU A 37 -9.66 1.32 3.74
C LEU A 37 -8.16 1.14 4.02
N GLY A 38 -7.38 0.77 3.01
CA GLY A 38 -5.93 0.66 3.09
C GLY A 38 -5.28 1.94 3.63
N ILE A 39 -5.67 3.10 3.10
CA ILE A 39 -5.23 4.42 3.56
C ILE A 39 -5.55 4.62 5.04
N GLN A 40 -6.81 4.41 5.42
CA GLN A 40 -7.25 4.62 6.79
C GLN A 40 -6.48 3.72 7.76
N PHE A 41 -6.20 2.47 7.37
CA PHE A 41 -5.48 1.53 8.20
C PHE A 41 -4.00 1.86 8.33
N THR A 42 -3.30 2.16 7.23
CA THR A 42 -1.88 2.57 7.30
C THR A 42 -1.70 3.80 8.17
N ARG A 43 -2.61 4.79 8.04
CA ARG A 43 -2.62 6.01 8.86
C ARG A 43 -2.94 5.73 10.32
N THR A 44 -3.94 4.92 10.61
CA THR A 44 -4.28 4.49 11.99
C THR A 44 -3.12 3.77 12.66
N LEU A 45 -2.34 2.99 11.90
CA LEU A 45 -1.18 2.25 12.39
C LEU A 45 0.07 3.13 12.57
N GLY A 46 -0.03 4.43 12.29
CA GLY A 46 1.04 5.40 12.51
C GLY A 46 2.03 5.51 11.35
N HIS A 47 1.74 4.92 10.20
CA HIS A 47 2.62 5.03 9.03
C HIS A 47 2.31 6.27 8.20
N PRO A 48 3.33 7.07 7.81
CA PRO A 48 3.20 8.03 6.73
C PRO A 48 2.73 7.32 5.46
N THR A 49 1.67 7.84 4.84
CA THR A 49 1.05 7.18 3.68
C THR A 49 1.06 8.10 2.48
N VAL A 50 1.59 7.58 1.36
CA VAL A 50 1.38 8.14 0.03
C VAL A 50 0.37 7.29 -0.73
N THR A 51 -0.57 7.94 -1.40
CA THR A 51 -1.61 7.29 -2.18
C THR A 51 -1.39 7.54 -3.66
N ILE A 52 -1.51 6.50 -4.47
CA ILE A 52 -1.31 6.53 -5.92
C ILE A 52 -2.57 6.02 -6.61
N ASP A 53 -3.09 6.75 -7.59
CA ASP A 53 -4.11 6.25 -8.53
C ASP A 53 -3.83 6.80 -9.94
N ASN A 54 -4.30 6.12 -10.98
CA ASN A 54 -4.23 6.59 -12.36
C ASN A 54 -5.52 7.31 -12.81
N ARG A 55 -6.62 7.13 -12.07
CA ARG A 55 -7.94 7.68 -12.37
C ARG A 55 -8.21 8.94 -11.54
N PRO A 56 -8.73 10.02 -12.14
CA PRO A 56 -9.11 11.23 -11.41
C PRO A 56 -10.08 10.96 -10.25
N GLU A 57 -11.04 10.04 -10.44
CA GLU A 57 -12.03 9.67 -9.41
C GLU A 57 -11.38 9.03 -8.19
N GLY A 58 -10.33 8.22 -8.39
CA GLY A 58 -9.57 7.62 -7.31
C GLY A 58 -8.78 8.65 -6.51
N LEU A 59 -8.16 9.62 -7.21
CA LEU A 59 -7.44 10.72 -6.56
C LEU A 59 -8.39 11.62 -5.76
N GLN A 60 -9.58 11.91 -6.29
CA GLN A 60 -10.62 12.64 -5.57
C GLN A 60 -11.07 11.86 -4.33
N LEU A 61 -11.36 10.56 -4.46
CA LEU A 61 -11.78 9.71 -3.34
C LEU A 61 -10.72 9.63 -2.24
N ALA A 62 -9.43 9.69 -2.59
CA ALA A 62 -8.36 9.75 -1.59
C ALA A 62 -8.40 11.04 -0.75
N GLY A 63 -8.82 12.16 -1.36
CA GLY A 63 -9.01 13.45 -0.68
C GLY A 63 -10.27 13.53 0.19
N GLU A 64 -11.22 12.60 0.01
CA GLU A 64 -12.44 12.51 0.81
C GLU A 64 -12.27 11.70 2.11
N VAL A 65 -11.12 11.02 2.27
CA VAL A 65 -10.78 10.33 3.52
C VAL A 65 -10.73 11.35 4.67
N PRO A 66 -11.34 11.07 5.84
CA PRO A 66 -11.36 12.01 6.97
C PRO A 66 -9.96 12.55 7.31
N LEU A 67 -9.85 13.84 7.64
CA LEU A 67 -8.57 14.53 7.82
C LEU A 67 -7.63 13.86 8.84
N SER A 68 -8.17 13.23 9.88
CA SER A 68 -7.37 12.49 10.87
C SER A 68 -6.69 11.24 10.30
N LEU A 69 -7.21 10.71 9.18
CA LEU A 69 -6.78 9.50 8.50
C LEU A 69 -6.41 9.74 7.03
N SER A 70 -6.32 11.00 6.60
CA SER A 70 -5.97 11.33 5.22
C SER A 70 -4.52 10.94 4.94
N PRO A 71 -4.19 10.53 3.70
CA PRO A 71 -2.80 10.32 3.32
C PRO A 71 -2.04 11.66 3.37
N GLN A 72 -0.72 11.58 3.52
CA GLN A 72 0.14 12.76 3.49
C GLN A 72 0.37 13.28 2.08
N GLU A 73 0.39 12.36 1.10
CA GLU A 73 0.61 12.66 -0.32
C GLU A 73 -0.43 11.91 -1.14
N ILE A 74 -0.98 12.57 -2.17
CA ILE A 74 -1.87 11.96 -3.17
C ILE A 74 -1.24 12.28 -4.52
N VAL A 75 -0.87 11.25 -5.28
CA VAL A 75 -0.12 11.41 -6.53
C VAL A 75 -0.75 10.63 -7.67
N GLY A 76 -0.73 11.22 -8.86
CA GLY A 76 -1.21 10.58 -10.07
C GLY A 76 -0.15 9.67 -10.68
N TYR A 77 -0.49 8.43 -11.02
CA TYR A 77 0.43 7.51 -11.71
C TYR A 77 0.98 8.06 -13.03
N ASN A 78 0.15 8.83 -13.74
CA ASN A 78 0.49 9.41 -15.04
C ASN A 78 1.39 10.66 -14.92
N ASP A 79 1.70 11.13 -13.70
CA ASP A 79 2.61 12.25 -13.52
C ASP A 79 4.05 11.81 -13.85
N PRO A 80 4.76 12.47 -14.79
CA PRO A 80 6.13 12.11 -15.15
C PRO A 80 7.12 12.16 -13.97
N TYR A 81 6.81 12.91 -12.91
CA TYR A 81 7.63 13.06 -11.71
C TYR A 81 7.17 12.22 -10.52
N VAL A 82 6.14 11.36 -10.69
CA VAL A 82 5.53 10.56 -9.61
C VAL A 82 6.56 9.75 -8.84
N VAL A 83 7.53 9.13 -9.53
CA VAL A 83 8.55 8.30 -8.88
C VAL A 83 9.45 9.15 -7.99
N SER A 84 9.94 10.28 -8.49
CA SER A 84 10.80 11.17 -7.69
C SER A 84 10.05 11.77 -6.51
N GLN A 85 8.77 12.12 -6.67
CA GLN A 85 7.95 12.63 -5.57
C GLN A 85 7.79 11.58 -4.47
N ILE A 86 7.46 10.33 -4.84
CA ILE A 86 7.32 9.24 -3.88
C ILE A 86 8.64 8.94 -3.17
N LEU A 87 9.77 8.90 -3.88
CA LEU A 87 11.08 8.63 -3.28
C LEU A 87 11.50 9.75 -2.32
N ASN A 88 11.21 11.01 -2.67
CA ASN A 88 11.48 12.16 -1.80
C ASN A 88 10.59 12.14 -0.56
N PHE A 89 9.30 11.81 -0.72
CA PHE A 89 8.38 11.62 0.40
C PHE A 89 8.84 10.51 1.35
N ALA A 90 9.26 9.37 0.79
CA ALA A 90 9.64 8.21 1.57
C ALA A 90 10.97 8.41 2.31
N GLY A 91 11.94 9.08 1.69
CA GLY A 91 13.32 9.05 2.19
C GLY A 91 13.90 7.63 2.14
N ASP A 92 15.06 7.43 2.77
CA ASP A 92 15.71 6.11 2.98
C ASP A 92 15.74 5.17 1.76
N GLY A 93 15.81 5.73 0.54
CA GLY A 93 15.85 4.97 -0.70
C GLY A 93 14.51 4.39 -1.17
N GLY A 94 13.38 4.74 -0.54
CA GLY A 94 12.03 4.39 -1.00
C GLY A 94 11.08 3.94 0.12
N LEU A 95 9.89 3.49 -0.30
CA LEU A 95 8.85 3.02 0.59
C LEU A 95 9.25 1.72 1.28
N ALA A 96 8.94 1.59 2.57
CA ALA A 96 9.12 0.33 3.29
C ALA A 96 8.16 -0.75 2.80
N ALA A 97 6.96 -0.34 2.36
CA ALA A 97 6.01 -1.22 1.74
C ALA A 97 5.06 -0.52 0.79
N VAL A 98 4.46 -1.31 -0.10
CA VAL A 98 3.32 -0.91 -0.91
C VAL A 98 2.20 -1.93 -0.78
N VAL A 99 0.97 -1.45 -0.72
CA VAL A 99 -0.26 -2.25 -0.86
C VAL A 99 -0.93 -1.91 -2.19
N VAL A 100 -1.04 -2.91 -3.06
CA VAL A 100 -1.62 -2.80 -4.39
C VAL A 100 -3.07 -3.27 -4.38
N CYS A 101 -3.99 -2.31 -4.46
CA CYS A 101 -5.44 -2.47 -4.44
C CYS A 101 -6.07 -2.28 -5.83
N THR A 102 -5.30 -2.51 -6.89
CA THR A 102 -5.72 -2.42 -8.29
C THR A 102 -5.36 -3.69 -9.04
N ASP A 103 -6.13 -4.02 -10.06
CA ASP A 103 -5.88 -5.11 -11.02
C ASP A 103 -5.02 -4.66 -12.21
N ASN A 104 -4.50 -3.42 -12.20
CA ASN A 104 -3.62 -2.95 -13.25
C ASN A 104 -2.23 -3.62 -13.17
N VAL A 105 -1.92 -4.45 -14.17
CA VAL A 105 -0.67 -5.22 -14.26
C VAL A 105 0.57 -4.33 -14.29
N GLU A 106 0.54 -3.24 -15.07
CA GLU A 106 1.69 -2.34 -15.21
C GLU A 106 2.00 -1.61 -13.91
N MET A 107 0.97 -1.07 -13.24
CA MET A 107 1.13 -0.41 -11.94
C MET A 107 1.62 -1.38 -10.87
N THR A 108 1.15 -2.63 -10.91
CA THR A 108 1.61 -3.68 -9.99
C THR A 108 3.10 -3.97 -10.17
N GLY A 109 3.56 -4.17 -11.41
CA GLY A 109 4.99 -4.38 -11.68
C GLY A 109 5.84 -3.14 -11.36
N TRP A 110 5.33 -1.94 -11.70
CA TRP A 110 5.97 -0.66 -11.42
C TRP A 110 6.16 -0.40 -9.93
N SER A 111 5.25 -0.89 -9.08
CA SER A 111 5.30 -0.69 -7.63
C SER A 111 6.61 -1.10 -6.97
N LEU A 112 7.30 -2.12 -7.50
CA LEU A 112 8.59 -2.60 -6.97
C LEU A 112 9.69 -1.54 -7.08
N LYS A 113 9.58 -0.63 -8.04
CA LYS A 113 10.52 0.48 -8.21
C LYS A 113 10.44 1.49 -7.06
N LEU A 114 9.30 1.57 -6.39
CA LEU A 114 9.07 2.48 -5.28
C LEU A 114 9.65 2.00 -3.95
N LEU A 115 9.90 0.70 -3.83
CA LEU A 115 10.36 0.10 -2.59
C LEU A 115 11.82 0.45 -2.30
N ARG A 116 12.16 0.57 -1.01
CA ARG A 116 13.55 0.53 -0.53
C ARG A 116 14.07 -0.90 -0.47
N SER A 117 15.34 -1.09 -0.12
CA SER A 117 15.90 -2.41 0.14
C SER A 117 15.12 -3.15 1.23
N LYS A 118 14.82 -4.43 0.99
CA LYS A 118 13.98 -5.32 1.82
C LYS A 118 12.54 -4.84 1.95
N GLY A 119 12.09 -3.97 1.05
CA GLY A 119 10.71 -3.52 1.00
C GLY A 119 9.76 -4.64 0.55
N VAL A 120 8.48 -4.46 0.87
CA VAL A 120 7.45 -5.47 0.58
C VAL A 120 6.33 -4.91 -0.27
N CYS A 121 6.02 -5.60 -1.38
CA CYS A 121 4.84 -5.34 -2.19
C CYS A 121 3.75 -6.37 -1.82
N THR A 122 2.62 -5.89 -1.32
CA THR A 122 1.44 -6.72 -1.07
C THR A 122 0.44 -6.53 -2.20
N ILE A 123 0.04 -7.62 -2.83
CA ILE A 123 -0.93 -7.63 -3.93
C ILE A 123 -2.27 -8.11 -3.39
N LEU A 124 -3.28 -7.24 -3.50
CA LEU A 124 -4.69 -7.54 -3.19
C LEU A 124 -5.57 -7.55 -4.44
N GLY A 125 -5.15 -6.84 -5.50
CA GLY A 125 -5.81 -6.88 -6.80
C GLY A 125 -5.61 -8.23 -7.51
N LEU A 126 -6.64 -8.65 -8.25
CA LEU A 126 -6.65 -9.91 -8.99
C LEU A 126 -6.81 -9.60 -10.49
N PRO A 127 -5.70 -9.29 -11.21
CA PRO A 127 -5.73 -9.14 -12.66
C PRO A 127 -6.18 -10.43 -13.35
N THR A 128 -6.89 -10.27 -14.46
CA THR A 128 -7.20 -11.39 -15.36
C THR A 128 -5.99 -11.81 -16.19
N ASP A 129 -5.10 -10.86 -16.49
CA ASP A 129 -3.86 -11.10 -17.20
C ASP A 129 -2.72 -11.51 -16.24
N GLU A 130 -1.68 -12.12 -16.81
CA GLU A 130 -0.49 -12.50 -16.05
C GLU A 130 0.23 -11.28 -15.46
N LEU A 131 0.56 -11.36 -14.17
CA LEU A 131 1.40 -10.38 -13.50
C LEU A 131 2.82 -10.39 -14.04
N ARG A 132 3.37 -9.21 -14.33
CA ARG A 132 4.71 -9.02 -14.87
C ARG A 132 5.50 -8.02 -14.03
N PHE A 133 6.75 -8.33 -13.75
CA PHE A 133 7.68 -7.45 -13.05
C PHE A 133 9.12 -7.71 -13.48
N ASN A 134 10.00 -6.73 -13.31
CA ASN A 134 11.41 -6.92 -13.61
C ASN A 134 12.11 -7.64 -12.46
N ALA A 135 12.81 -8.73 -12.75
CA ALA A 135 13.58 -9.46 -11.74
C ALA A 135 14.65 -8.58 -11.07
N SER A 136 15.22 -7.61 -11.79
CA SER A 136 16.18 -6.65 -11.22
C SER A 136 15.60 -5.81 -10.08
N ASP A 137 14.34 -5.40 -10.19
CA ASP A 137 13.66 -4.59 -9.17
C ASP A 137 13.45 -5.39 -7.87
N LEU A 138 13.38 -6.72 -7.98
CA LEU A 138 13.28 -7.65 -6.86
C LEU A 138 14.66 -7.98 -6.27
N VAL A 139 15.61 -8.42 -7.11
CA VAL A 139 16.89 -8.99 -6.69
C VAL A 139 17.80 -7.93 -6.08
N PHE A 140 17.98 -6.77 -6.72
CA PHE A 140 18.92 -5.76 -6.23
C PHE A 140 18.47 -5.08 -4.94
N LYS A 141 17.17 -5.14 -4.65
CA LYS A 141 16.59 -4.61 -3.41
C LYS A 141 16.31 -5.70 -2.40
N GLU A 142 16.46 -6.98 -2.71
CA GLU A 142 16.01 -8.09 -1.87
C GLU A 142 14.53 -7.93 -1.44
N SER A 143 13.70 -7.40 -2.34
CA SER A 143 12.29 -7.10 -2.05
C SER A 143 11.46 -8.40 -1.98
N SER A 144 10.31 -8.33 -1.32
CA SER A 144 9.36 -9.45 -1.24
C SER A 144 8.03 -9.09 -1.91
N ILE A 145 7.41 -10.08 -2.55
CA ILE A 145 6.05 -9.98 -3.08
C ILE A 145 5.16 -10.95 -2.31
N ILE A 146 4.04 -10.45 -1.79
CA ILE A 146 3.10 -11.22 -0.98
C ILE A 146 1.71 -11.04 -1.58
N GLY A 147 1.01 -12.14 -1.88
CA GLY A 147 -0.42 -12.10 -2.16
C GLY A 147 -1.22 -12.24 -0.86
N SER A 148 -2.37 -11.57 -0.77
CA SER A 148 -3.33 -11.85 0.29
C SER A 148 -4.77 -11.89 -0.23
N ILE A 149 -5.60 -12.66 0.46
CA ILE A 149 -7.03 -12.81 0.21
C ILE A 149 -7.80 -12.42 1.47
N VAL A 150 -8.97 -11.82 1.27
CA VAL A 150 -9.83 -11.24 2.30
C VAL A 150 -10.09 -12.18 3.48
N ALA A 151 -10.26 -11.57 4.66
CA ALA A 151 -10.60 -12.19 5.92
C ALA A 151 -11.72 -13.22 5.83
N ASN A 152 -11.55 -14.30 6.59
CA ASN A 152 -12.66 -15.20 6.92
C ASN A 152 -13.75 -14.45 7.72
N PRO A 153 -15.01 -14.95 7.74
CA PRO A 153 -16.11 -14.27 8.40
C PRO A 153 -15.84 -13.90 9.87
N ARG A 154 -15.05 -14.69 10.59
CA ARG A 154 -14.68 -14.38 11.99
C ARG A 154 -13.85 -13.11 12.10
N LEU A 155 -12.86 -12.96 11.22
CA LEU A 155 -12.02 -11.76 11.16
C LEU A 155 -12.83 -10.52 10.76
N VAL A 156 -13.87 -10.67 9.93
CA VAL A 156 -14.79 -9.57 9.62
C VAL A 156 -15.67 -9.22 10.82
N PHE A 157 -16.19 -10.22 11.54
CA PHE A 157 -16.96 -10.01 12.77
C PHE A 157 -16.15 -9.32 13.88
N ASP A 158 -14.86 -9.63 14.00
CA ASP A 158 -13.98 -8.99 14.98
C ASP A 158 -13.63 -7.53 14.62
N MET A 159 -13.95 -7.08 13.39
CA MET A 159 -13.70 -5.73 12.89
C MET A 159 -14.91 -4.79 12.97
N MET A 160 -16.11 -5.32 13.24
CA MET A 160 -17.34 -4.55 13.50
C MET A 160 -17.51 -4.29 15.00
#